data_AF-A0A959Q381-F1
#
_entry.id   AF-A0A959Q381-F1
#
_cell.length_a   1.000
_cell.length_b   1.000
_cell.length_c   1.000
_cell.angle_alpha   90.00
_cell.angle_beta   90.00
_cell.angle_gamma   90.00
#
_symmetry.space_group_name_H-M   'P 1'
#
loop_
_entity.id
_entity.type
_entity.pdbx_description
1 polymer ?
#
loop_
_entity_poly.entity_id
_entity_poly.type
_entity_poly.pdbx_seq_one_letter_code
_entity_poly.pdbx_strand_id
1 'polypeptide(L)'
;MRNQAILLLFLILPFYANSRSITIGQKGDFYRLEEVNNLVSPGDTLLLLDEVYQDGTQFLENWHGSAEDPIVIKPASGTSVIFRGGTEALHLVSCSYLTLENLIVEQQTGNGINIDDGGNYDASTHHITVRNCVFRDMAADGNNDLLKLSGLENFLVENCSFTDGGEGGSGIDMVGCHQGVIQDNYFDRAGVTGIQAKGGTQSIRIQRNILKDLGQRAVNLGGSTGLEYFRPPLANPIQDAFEAADLDVFSNLFIGSWSPVAYVGSIRVKVINNTIYHPANWVFRILQETTESGFLACSDNVFQNNLIILEHDLTEVNVGPDTDPQSFIIQNNFWYNESSANWSPILPVNDPGQLTGDPLLSDPENGNFQPALNSPVIGQGIGQDGPVTDFFGNAFLDPPSIGAIEGRDATTGREPSQDQAALRISPSIGQDYVQILLPLPQGTLQVVTINGQIIETRTVHSKDIRLDISSYPGGIYFVHWIAPHQSPSTVKFIKM
;
A
#
# COMPACT_ATOMS: atom_id res chain seq x y z
N MET A 1 54.01 50.99 -19.87
CA MET A 1 52.70 50.51 -19.36
C MET A 1 52.56 49.05 -19.74
N ARG A 2 52.82 48.14 -18.81
CA ARG A 2 52.77 46.69 -19.01
C ARG A 2 51.75 46.16 -18.01
N ASN A 3 50.52 45.94 -18.46
CA ASN A 3 49.44 45.39 -17.62
C ASN A 3 49.73 43.91 -17.39
N GLN A 4 50.04 43.55 -16.13
CA GLN A 4 50.02 42.17 -15.68
C GLN A 4 48.58 41.84 -15.27
N ALA A 5 47.92 41.00 -16.05
CA ALA A 5 46.65 40.40 -15.67
C ALA A 5 46.93 39.29 -14.64
N ILE A 6 46.47 39.49 -13.42
CA ILE A 6 46.46 38.48 -12.37
C ILE A 6 45.29 37.53 -12.66
N LEU A 7 45.61 36.30 -13.08
CA LEU A 7 44.64 35.23 -13.24
C LEU A 7 44.35 34.65 -11.85
N LEU A 8 43.20 35.00 -11.25
CA LEU A 8 42.72 34.36 -10.02
C LEU A 8 42.17 32.97 -10.39
N LEU A 9 42.92 31.94 -10.02
CA LEU A 9 42.48 30.54 -10.11
C LEU A 9 41.57 30.27 -8.89
N PHE A 10 40.24 30.25 -9.08
CA PHE A 10 39.31 29.76 -8.07
C PHE A 10 39.46 28.24 -7.98
N LEU A 11 40.16 27.76 -6.95
CA LEU A 11 40.13 26.36 -6.53
C LEU A 11 38.72 26.06 -5.99
N ILE A 12 37.87 25.49 -6.84
CA ILE A 12 36.64 24.84 -6.42
C ILE A 12 37.07 23.51 -5.78
N LEU A 13 37.30 23.52 -4.46
CA LEU A 13 37.39 22.30 -3.69
C LEU A 13 36.00 21.66 -3.67
N PRO A 14 35.82 20.41 -4.14
CA PRO A 14 34.57 19.70 -3.92
C PRO A 14 34.36 19.57 -2.40
N PHE A 15 33.35 20.25 -1.87
CA PHE A 15 32.81 19.92 -0.57
C PHE A 15 32.15 18.56 -0.71
N TYR A 16 32.87 17.50 -0.37
CA TYR A 16 32.24 16.22 -0.09
C TYR A 16 31.42 16.43 1.17
N ALA A 17 30.10 16.59 1.03
CA ALA A 17 29.18 16.40 2.13
C ALA A 17 29.35 14.94 2.56
N ASN A 18 30.05 14.72 3.67
CA ASN A 18 30.15 13.38 4.23
C ASN A 18 28.81 13.08 4.87
N SER A 19 28.07 12.10 4.31
CA SER A 19 26.93 11.47 4.97
C SER A 19 27.28 11.14 6.42
N ARG A 20 26.46 11.62 7.36
CA ARG A 20 26.64 11.37 8.80
C ARG A 20 25.63 10.35 9.28
N SER A 21 26.03 9.57 10.28
CA SER A 21 25.07 8.88 11.13
C SER A 21 24.87 9.71 12.39
N ILE A 22 23.64 10.13 12.65
CA ILE A 22 23.26 10.90 13.85
C ILE A 22 22.36 9.98 14.68
N THR A 23 22.75 9.74 15.93
CA THR A 23 21.95 8.90 16.83
C THR A 23 20.92 9.73 17.57
N ILE A 24 19.68 9.25 17.60
CA ILE A 24 18.56 9.94 18.24
C ILE A 24 18.05 9.06 19.37
N GLY A 25 17.90 9.65 20.56
CA GLY A 25 17.32 9.01 21.72
C GLY A 25 17.97 9.45 23.03
N GLN A 26 17.49 8.92 24.17
CA GLN A 26 17.97 9.31 25.51
C GLN A 26 19.50 9.21 25.69
N LYS A 27 20.15 8.33 24.93
CA LYS A 27 21.61 8.11 24.93
C LYS A 27 22.26 8.45 23.59
N GLY A 28 21.53 9.10 22.68
CA GLY A 28 22.03 9.49 21.36
C GLY A 28 22.77 10.82 21.38
N ASP A 29 23.17 11.27 20.20
CA ASP A 29 23.73 12.60 19.96
C ASP A 29 22.69 13.70 20.25
N PHE A 30 21.42 13.40 19.98
CA PHE A 30 20.25 14.24 20.27
C PHE A 30 19.15 13.40 20.89
N TYR A 31 18.24 14.03 21.63
CA TYR A 31 17.13 13.32 22.27
C TYR A 31 16.00 13.05 21.29
N ARG A 32 15.77 13.98 20.36
CA ARG A 32 14.62 14.00 19.45
C ARG A 32 15.05 14.37 18.03
N LEU A 33 14.27 13.93 17.04
CA LEU A 33 14.50 14.26 15.63
C LEU A 33 14.36 15.77 15.37
N GLU A 34 13.39 16.44 16.01
CA GLU A 34 13.18 17.89 15.80
C GLU A 34 14.38 18.75 16.22
N GLU A 35 15.22 18.26 17.16
CA GLU A 35 16.41 18.98 17.63
C GLU A 35 17.46 19.17 16.53
N VAL A 36 17.41 18.34 15.47
CA VAL A 36 18.36 18.38 14.36
C VAL A 36 17.84 19.12 13.12
N ASN A 37 16.69 19.81 13.20
CA ASN A 37 16.10 20.54 12.05
C ASN A 37 17.09 21.46 11.31
N ASN A 38 18.05 22.06 12.00
CA ASN A 38 19.04 22.97 11.41
C ASN A 38 20.41 22.29 11.11
N LEU A 39 20.50 20.97 11.24
CA LEU A 39 21.74 20.20 11.16
C LEU A 39 21.72 19.12 10.08
N VAL A 40 20.53 18.59 9.76
CA VAL A 40 20.38 17.53 8.77
C VAL A 40 20.78 18.02 7.38
N SER A 41 21.57 17.21 6.69
CA SER A 41 22.07 17.45 5.34
C SER A 41 21.74 16.25 4.43
N PRO A 42 21.75 16.43 3.09
CA PRO A 42 21.64 15.32 2.16
C PRO A 42 22.59 14.16 2.50
N GLY A 43 22.06 12.94 2.45
CA GLY A 43 22.77 11.69 2.74
C GLY A 43 22.84 11.32 4.22
N ASP A 44 22.37 12.17 5.15
CA ASP A 44 22.40 11.84 6.57
C ASP A 44 21.46 10.67 6.91
N THR A 45 21.89 9.83 7.84
CA THR A 45 21.09 8.75 8.43
C THR A 45 20.84 9.04 9.91
N LEU A 46 19.57 9.19 10.28
CA LEU A 46 19.11 9.34 11.64
C LEU A 46 18.81 7.95 12.21
N LEU A 47 19.68 7.48 13.10
CA LEU A 47 19.59 6.18 13.76
C LEU A 47 18.85 6.31 15.09
N LEU A 48 17.60 5.88 15.12
CA LEU A 48 16.75 5.87 16.30
C LEU A 48 17.18 4.73 17.25
N LEU A 49 17.49 5.07 18.49
CA LEU A 49 17.92 4.10 19.51
C LEU A 49 16.73 3.29 20.05
N ASP A 50 17.03 2.14 20.68
CA ASP A 50 16.04 1.20 21.22
C ASP A 50 15.27 1.79 22.41
N GLU A 51 14.17 2.49 22.13
CA GLU A 51 13.26 3.02 23.14
C GLU A 51 11.86 3.31 22.60
N VAL A 52 10.97 3.67 23.52
CA VAL A 52 9.64 4.18 23.21
C VAL A 52 9.68 5.70 23.28
N TYR A 53 9.46 6.37 22.15
CA TYR A 53 9.33 7.82 22.03
C TYR A 53 7.89 8.22 22.39
N GLN A 54 7.69 8.84 23.56
CA GLN A 54 6.37 9.16 24.11
C GLN A 54 6.03 10.67 24.08
N ASP A 55 6.93 11.49 23.53
CA ASP A 55 6.93 12.93 23.74
C ASP A 55 6.26 13.70 22.59
N GLY A 56 4.93 13.62 22.47
CA GLY A 56 4.13 14.47 21.55
C GLY A 56 4.60 14.45 20.08
N THR A 57 4.04 15.35 19.28
CA THR A 57 4.41 15.47 17.86
C THR A 57 5.83 16.03 17.71
N GLN A 58 6.66 15.36 16.90
CA GLN A 58 7.95 15.89 16.44
C GLN A 58 7.82 16.48 15.04
N PHE A 59 8.13 17.78 14.90
CA PHE A 59 8.05 18.50 13.64
C PHE A 59 9.39 18.47 12.90
N LEU A 60 9.39 17.88 11.70
CA LEU A 60 10.54 17.83 10.80
C LEU A 60 10.26 18.79 9.64
N GLU A 61 10.90 19.94 9.66
CA GLU A 61 10.57 21.05 8.76
C GLU A 61 11.72 21.34 7.81
N ASN A 62 11.44 21.39 6.50
CA ASN A 62 12.39 21.76 5.45
C ASN A 62 13.63 20.84 5.37
N TRP A 63 13.43 19.52 5.54
CA TRP A 63 14.50 18.54 5.35
C TRP A 63 14.59 18.15 3.87
N HIS A 64 15.75 18.39 3.26
CA HIS A 64 15.94 18.16 1.83
C HIS A 64 17.17 17.30 1.57
N GLY A 65 16.94 16.04 1.18
CA GLY A 65 17.96 15.18 0.57
C GLY A 65 18.09 15.43 -0.93
N SER A 66 18.77 14.51 -1.62
CA SER A 66 18.78 14.43 -3.09
C SER A 66 18.48 13.01 -3.56
N ALA A 67 18.34 12.82 -4.87
CA ALA A 67 18.14 11.50 -5.46
C ALA A 67 19.34 10.56 -5.20
N GLU A 68 20.55 11.11 -5.19
CA GLU A 68 21.79 10.38 -4.92
C GLU A 68 22.05 10.21 -3.42
N ASP A 69 21.63 11.18 -2.61
CA ASP A 69 21.92 11.26 -1.18
C ASP A 69 20.62 11.55 -0.39
N PRO A 70 19.68 10.58 -0.30
CA PRO A 70 18.46 10.76 0.48
C PRO A 70 18.76 10.80 1.98
N ILE A 71 17.89 11.49 2.73
CA ILE A 71 17.90 11.43 4.20
C ILE A 71 17.14 10.17 4.65
N VAL A 72 17.68 9.43 5.61
CA VAL A 72 17.07 8.18 6.08
C VAL A 72 16.84 8.23 7.58
N ILE A 73 15.61 7.97 8.02
CA ILE A 73 15.23 7.79 9.43
C ILE A 73 14.90 6.31 9.65
N LYS A 74 15.65 5.64 10.52
CA LYS A 74 15.45 4.22 10.80
C LYS A 74 15.95 3.80 12.19
N PRO A 75 15.52 2.66 12.72
CA PRO A 75 16.11 2.07 13.92
C PRO A 75 17.61 1.80 13.76
N ALA A 76 18.34 1.92 14.87
CA ALA A 76 19.67 1.35 14.99
C ALA A 76 19.63 -0.18 14.75
N SER A 77 20.75 -0.76 14.35
CA SER A 77 20.78 -2.18 13.98
C SER A 77 20.34 -3.08 15.13
N GLY A 78 19.36 -3.95 14.86
CA GLY A 78 18.85 -4.93 15.82
C GLY A 78 17.89 -4.37 16.87
N THR A 79 17.39 -3.14 16.70
CA THR A 79 16.44 -2.51 17.62
C THR A 79 15.05 -2.40 17.00
N SER A 80 14.04 -2.20 17.86
CA SER A 80 12.66 -1.96 17.45
C SER A 80 12.20 -0.63 18.05
N VAL A 81 11.93 0.35 17.19
CA VAL A 81 11.60 1.71 17.64
C VAL A 81 10.11 1.96 17.59
N ILE A 82 9.56 2.45 18.71
CA ILE A 82 8.13 2.72 18.86
C ILE A 82 7.92 4.20 19.15
N PHE A 83 7.13 4.87 18.32
CA PHE A 83 6.49 6.14 18.66
C PHE A 83 5.11 5.84 19.24
N ARG A 84 4.90 6.19 20.51
CA ARG A 84 3.66 5.86 21.25
C ARG A 84 3.00 7.11 21.82
N GLY A 85 1.71 7.28 21.56
CA GLY A 85 0.97 8.42 22.10
C GLY A 85 1.24 9.72 21.37
N GLY A 86 0.74 10.82 21.94
CA GLY A 86 0.81 12.15 21.32
C GLY A 86 -0.27 12.36 20.25
N THR A 87 -0.42 13.61 19.79
CA THR A 87 -1.32 13.91 18.67
C THR A 87 -0.83 13.24 17.41
N GLU A 88 0.45 13.37 17.07
CA GLU A 88 1.08 12.66 15.96
C GLU A 88 2.43 12.13 16.43
N ALA A 89 2.97 11.10 15.76
CA ALA A 89 4.35 10.67 16.01
C ALA A 89 5.34 11.65 15.35
N LEU A 90 5.18 11.85 14.05
CA LEU A 90 6.01 12.74 13.22
C LEU A 90 5.10 13.61 12.35
N HIS A 91 5.48 14.87 12.20
CA HIS A 91 4.90 15.80 11.22
C HIS A 91 6.00 16.32 10.31
N LEU A 92 6.04 15.85 9.07
CA LEU A 92 6.98 16.28 8.05
C LEU A 92 6.35 17.42 7.24
N VAL A 93 7.00 18.58 7.23
CA VAL A 93 6.51 19.79 6.56
C VAL A 93 7.53 20.23 5.52
N SER A 94 7.11 20.35 4.26
CA SER A 94 7.97 20.82 3.15
C SER A 94 9.26 20.00 3.01
N CYS A 95 9.18 18.68 3.09
CA CYS A 95 10.35 17.78 3.06
C CYS A 95 10.55 17.11 1.70
N SER A 96 11.79 16.77 1.34
CA SER A 96 12.07 16.05 0.10
C SER A 96 13.20 15.04 0.19
N TYR A 97 13.11 13.97 -0.60
CA TYR A 97 14.12 12.90 -0.66
C TYR A 97 14.42 12.31 0.72
N LEU A 98 13.36 11.84 1.39
CA LEU A 98 13.41 11.34 2.76
C LEU A 98 12.76 9.96 2.84
N THR A 99 13.43 9.02 3.52
CA THR A 99 12.93 7.67 3.79
C THR A 99 12.66 7.47 5.28
N LEU A 100 11.43 7.07 5.62
CA LEU A 100 11.05 6.50 6.91
C LEU A 100 11.06 4.98 6.79
N GLU A 101 11.87 4.29 7.59
CA GLU A 101 12.05 2.84 7.46
C GLU A 101 11.95 2.11 8.82
N ASN A 102 11.20 1.01 8.86
CA ASN A 102 11.12 0.09 10.01
C ASN A 102 10.63 0.76 11.31
N LEU A 103 9.71 1.71 11.22
CA LEU A 103 9.15 2.42 12.39
C LEU A 103 7.85 1.77 12.87
N ILE A 104 7.60 1.80 14.18
CA ILE A 104 6.31 1.44 14.77
C ILE A 104 5.67 2.73 15.31
N VAL A 105 4.42 2.96 14.93
CA VAL A 105 3.62 4.12 15.28
C VAL A 105 2.33 3.60 15.89
N GLU A 106 2.10 3.90 17.18
CA GLU A 106 0.93 3.40 17.89
C GLU A 106 0.32 4.40 18.86
N GLN A 107 -1.00 4.30 19.08
CA GLN A 107 -1.73 5.03 20.11
C GLN A 107 -1.71 6.56 19.97
N GLN A 108 -1.56 7.08 18.74
CA GLN A 108 -1.75 8.51 18.48
C GLN A 108 -3.21 8.92 18.72
N THR A 109 -3.43 10.18 19.10
CA THR A 109 -4.77 10.76 19.30
C THR A 109 -5.18 11.74 18.19
N GLY A 110 -4.27 12.02 17.26
CA GLY A 110 -4.42 12.76 16.01
C GLY A 110 -4.15 11.81 14.82
N ASN A 111 -3.27 12.16 13.91
CA ASN A 111 -2.81 11.23 12.86
C ASN A 111 -1.63 10.41 13.37
N GLY A 112 -1.35 9.23 12.79
CA GLY A 112 -0.13 8.48 13.12
C GLY A 112 1.12 9.24 12.70
N ILE A 113 1.30 9.43 11.39
CA ILE A 113 2.28 10.35 10.81
C ILE A 113 1.56 11.29 9.85
N ASN A 114 1.92 12.57 9.88
CA ASN A 114 1.47 13.57 8.92
C ASN A 114 2.62 14.04 8.04
N ILE A 115 2.41 14.11 6.73
CA ILE A 115 3.39 14.58 5.75
C ILE A 115 2.69 15.56 4.83
N ASP A 116 3.14 16.82 4.78
CA ASP A 116 2.49 17.85 3.98
C ASP A 116 3.40 18.88 3.32
N ASP A 117 2.83 19.68 2.42
CA ASP A 117 3.43 20.81 1.71
C ASP A 117 3.45 22.12 2.52
N GLY A 118 3.14 22.07 3.82
CA GLY A 118 3.02 23.25 4.69
C GLY A 118 1.91 24.22 4.29
N GLY A 119 0.96 23.79 3.46
CA GLY A 119 -0.10 24.64 2.91
C GLY A 119 0.33 25.47 1.70
N ASN A 120 1.55 25.26 1.20
CA ASN A 120 2.07 25.95 0.03
C ASN A 120 2.31 24.96 -1.11
N TYR A 121 1.41 24.92 -2.09
CA TYR A 121 1.55 24.03 -3.25
C TYR A 121 2.86 24.21 -4.02
N ASP A 122 3.41 25.43 -4.05
CA ASP A 122 4.68 25.69 -4.74
C ASP A 122 5.89 25.15 -3.94
N ALA A 123 5.72 24.87 -2.64
CA ALA A 123 6.70 24.17 -1.83
C ALA A 123 6.44 22.66 -1.93
N SER A 124 7.10 22.01 -2.88
CA SER A 124 6.87 20.60 -3.16
C SER A 124 7.45 19.70 -2.08
N THR A 125 6.59 19.04 -1.29
CA THR A 125 6.98 17.85 -0.53
C THR A 125 7.02 16.67 -1.49
N HIS A 126 8.19 16.10 -1.74
CA HIS A 126 8.33 15.08 -2.78
C HIS A 126 9.43 14.04 -2.56
N HIS A 127 9.39 12.94 -3.30
CA HIS A 127 10.38 11.84 -3.19
C HIS A 127 10.44 11.29 -1.75
N ILE A 128 9.26 11.09 -1.15
CA ILE A 128 9.10 10.55 0.20
C ILE A 128 8.88 9.04 0.10
N THR A 129 9.61 8.27 0.91
CA THR A 129 9.42 6.82 1.03
C THR A 129 9.03 6.47 2.46
N VAL A 130 7.94 5.72 2.63
CA VAL A 130 7.55 5.07 3.89
C VAL A 130 7.59 3.56 3.66
N ARG A 131 8.54 2.88 4.30
CA ARG A 131 8.83 1.47 4.03
C ARG A 131 8.91 0.63 5.30
N ASN A 132 8.32 -0.56 5.29
CA ASN A 132 8.44 -1.52 6.40
C ASN A 132 7.92 -0.97 7.75
N CYS A 133 7.01 0.02 7.71
CA CYS A 133 6.48 0.64 8.92
C CYS A 133 5.21 -0.07 9.40
N VAL A 134 4.96 -0.02 10.71
CA VAL A 134 3.75 -0.52 11.36
C VAL A 134 3.01 0.66 11.97
N PHE A 135 1.77 0.86 11.54
CA PHE A 135 0.83 1.80 12.13
C PHE A 135 -0.30 1.00 12.78
N ARG A 136 -0.52 1.18 14.08
CA ARG A 136 -1.53 0.38 14.80
C ARG A 136 -2.18 1.09 15.97
N ASP A 137 -3.28 0.53 16.45
CA ASP A 137 -3.88 0.86 17.74
C ASP A 137 -4.14 2.37 17.91
N MET A 138 -4.83 3.00 16.95
CA MET A 138 -5.18 4.43 17.04
C MET A 138 -5.96 4.66 18.34
N ALA A 139 -5.55 5.66 19.13
CA ALA A 139 -6.16 5.95 20.44
C ALA A 139 -7.22 7.06 20.35
N ALA A 140 -7.88 7.18 19.20
CA ALA A 140 -8.93 8.15 18.94
C ALA A 140 -9.92 7.64 17.89
N ASP A 141 -11.18 8.06 18.04
CA ASP A 141 -12.31 7.60 17.21
C ASP A 141 -12.77 8.66 16.18
N GLY A 142 -12.07 9.78 16.08
CA GLY A 142 -12.37 10.85 15.15
C GLY A 142 -11.87 10.58 13.72
N ASN A 143 -11.79 11.64 12.91
CA ASN A 143 -11.12 11.59 11.61
C ASN A 143 -9.60 11.64 11.82
N ASN A 144 -9.07 10.48 12.23
CA ASN A 144 -7.70 10.26 12.64
C ASN A 144 -7.06 9.25 11.69
N ASP A 145 -6.14 9.71 10.84
CA ASP A 145 -5.54 8.89 9.81
C ASP A 145 -4.26 8.22 10.32
N LEU A 146 -4.06 6.92 10.07
CA LEU A 146 -2.79 6.26 10.44
C LEU A 146 -1.61 6.89 9.69
N LEU A 147 -1.80 7.24 8.41
CA LEU A 147 -0.87 8.05 7.62
C LEU A 147 -1.63 9.12 6.83
N LYS A 148 -1.32 10.39 7.09
CA LYS A 148 -1.89 11.55 6.39
C LYS A 148 -0.87 12.12 5.41
N LEU A 149 -1.27 12.27 4.15
CA LEU A 149 -0.46 12.81 3.06
C LEU A 149 -1.21 13.99 2.43
N SER A 150 -0.62 15.19 2.42
CA SER A 150 -1.26 16.38 1.83
C SER A 150 -0.32 17.16 0.91
N GLY A 151 -0.64 17.27 -0.37
CA GLY A 151 0.16 18.03 -1.34
C GLY A 151 1.50 17.37 -1.72
N LEU A 152 1.60 16.04 -1.60
CA LEU A 152 2.82 15.32 -1.97
C LEU A 152 2.93 15.12 -3.48
N GLU A 153 4.16 15.04 -3.98
CA GLU A 153 4.47 14.54 -5.32
C GLU A 153 5.51 13.41 -5.24
N ASN A 154 5.49 12.40 -6.12
CA ASN A 154 6.53 11.37 -6.19
C ASN A 154 6.77 10.66 -4.85
N PHE A 155 5.84 9.82 -4.38
CA PHE A 155 6.00 9.11 -3.10
C PHE A 155 5.80 7.61 -3.23
N LEU A 156 6.37 6.87 -2.28
CA LEU A 156 6.28 5.42 -2.18
C LEU A 156 5.88 5.01 -0.76
N VAL A 157 4.77 4.29 -0.62
CA VAL A 157 4.40 3.60 0.61
C VAL A 157 4.43 2.11 0.33
N GLU A 158 5.38 1.38 0.92
CA GLU A 158 5.53 -0.03 0.63
C GLU A 158 5.87 -0.94 1.79
N ASN A 159 5.36 -2.17 1.71
CA ASN A 159 5.55 -3.18 2.75
C ASN A 159 5.22 -2.63 4.14
N CYS A 160 4.17 -1.85 4.30
CA CYS A 160 3.70 -1.35 5.59
C CYS A 160 2.49 -2.13 6.09
N SER A 161 2.25 -2.09 7.39
CA SER A 161 1.05 -2.65 8.04
C SER A 161 0.25 -1.53 8.68
N PHE A 162 -1.05 -1.50 8.43
CA PHE A 162 -2.00 -0.54 9.00
C PHE A 162 -3.13 -1.33 9.67
N THR A 163 -3.21 -1.27 11.00
CA THR A 163 -4.21 -2.06 11.74
C THR A 163 -4.91 -1.23 12.79
N ASP A 164 -6.17 -1.57 13.08
CA ASP A 164 -6.92 -1.01 14.21
C ASP A 164 -6.87 0.55 14.24
N GLY A 165 -7.31 1.14 13.13
CA GLY A 165 -7.42 2.60 12.95
C GLY A 165 -8.65 3.19 13.62
N GLY A 166 -8.75 4.52 13.62
CA GLY A 166 -9.87 5.24 14.26
C GLY A 166 -11.21 5.06 13.53
N GLU A 167 -12.31 5.13 14.27
CA GLU A 167 -13.69 4.93 13.75
C GLU A 167 -14.18 6.00 12.76
N GLY A 168 -13.42 7.08 12.55
CA GLY A 168 -13.74 8.15 11.59
C GLY A 168 -12.69 8.41 10.52
N GLY A 169 -11.50 7.80 10.63
CA GLY A 169 -10.33 8.10 9.78
C GLY A 169 -9.99 7.03 8.76
N SER A 170 -8.78 7.11 8.22
CA SER A 170 -8.28 6.24 7.17
C SER A 170 -6.95 5.56 7.51
N GLY A 171 -6.65 4.44 6.85
CA GLY A 171 -5.31 3.87 6.88
C GLY A 171 -4.30 4.81 6.24
N ILE A 172 -4.61 5.26 5.02
CA ILE A 172 -3.91 6.33 4.32
C ILE A 172 -4.94 7.33 3.79
N ASP A 173 -4.86 8.60 4.18
CA ASP A 173 -5.66 9.68 3.55
C ASP A 173 -4.75 10.63 2.76
N MET A 174 -5.06 10.79 1.48
CA MET A 174 -4.37 11.68 0.56
C MET A 174 -5.26 12.86 0.18
N VAL A 175 -4.72 14.07 0.30
CA VAL A 175 -5.33 15.30 -0.20
C VAL A 175 -4.38 15.96 -1.19
N GLY A 176 -4.77 16.07 -2.46
CA GLY A 176 -3.99 16.75 -3.48
C GLY A 176 -2.61 16.14 -3.77
N CYS A 177 -2.50 14.81 -3.70
CA CYS A 177 -1.24 14.11 -3.91
C CYS A 177 -1.06 13.67 -5.37
N HIS A 178 0.18 13.58 -5.85
CA HIS A 178 0.49 13.30 -7.25
C HIS A 178 1.62 12.27 -7.41
N GLN A 179 1.58 11.45 -8.46
CA GLN A 179 2.68 10.56 -8.86
C GLN A 179 3.13 9.59 -7.73
N GLY A 180 2.17 9.02 -7.01
CA GLY A 180 2.43 8.14 -5.86
C GLY A 180 2.28 6.66 -6.17
N VAL A 181 2.96 5.81 -5.39
CA VAL A 181 2.79 4.35 -5.40
C VAL A 181 2.54 3.84 -3.99
N ILE A 182 1.45 3.10 -3.81
CA ILE A 182 1.09 2.41 -2.57
C ILE A 182 1.08 0.91 -2.90
N GLN A 183 2.09 0.17 -2.44
CA GLN A 183 2.27 -1.22 -2.84
C GLN A 183 2.66 -2.20 -1.73
N ASP A 184 2.27 -3.47 -1.89
CA ASP A 184 2.73 -4.56 -1.04
C ASP A 184 2.40 -4.37 0.46
N ASN A 185 1.37 -3.56 0.78
CA ASN A 185 0.95 -3.24 2.14
C ASN A 185 -0.17 -4.15 2.64
N TYR A 186 -0.33 -4.23 3.96
CA TYR A 186 -1.41 -4.95 4.64
C TYR A 186 -2.26 -3.98 5.45
N PHE A 187 -3.58 -4.01 5.24
CA PHE A 187 -4.58 -3.24 5.98
C PHE A 187 -5.58 -4.18 6.64
N ASP A 188 -5.84 -4.01 7.93
CA ASP A 188 -6.82 -4.81 8.69
C ASP A 188 -7.53 -3.96 9.74
N ARG A 189 -8.83 -3.69 9.55
CA ARG A 189 -9.59 -2.72 10.38
C ARG A 189 -8.89 -1.36 10.48
N ALA A 190 -8.28 -0.91 9.39
CA ALA A 190 -7.42 0.28 9.36
C ALA A 190 -8.18 1.63 9.36
N GLY A 191 -9.47 1.64 9.73
CA GLY A 191 -10.33 2.83 9.74
C GLY A 191 -11.62 2.66 8.93
N VAL A 192 -12.36 3.76 8.78
CA VAL A 192 -13.55 3.84 7.92
C VAL A 192 -13.18 3.60 6.47
N THR A 193 -12.02 4.14 6.07
CA THR A 193 -11.43 3.83 4.78
C THR A 193 -10.04 3.22 4.92
N GLY A 194 -9.67 2.33 3.99
CA GLY A 194 -8.30 1.81 3.94
C GLY A 194 -7.36 2.83 3.32
N ILE A 195 -7.65 3.20 2.07
CA ILE A 195 -6.91 4.22 1.32
C ILE A 195 -7.91 5.21 0.71
N GLN A 196 -7.72 6.50 0.97
CA GLN A 196 -8.50 7.59 0.40
C GLN A 196 -7.63 8.52 -0.45
N ALA A 197 -8.12 8.87 -1.64
CA ALA A 197 -7.49 9.79 -2.58
C ALA A 197 -8.47 10.91 -2.94
N LYS A 198 -8.25 12.15 -2.49
CA LYS A 198 -9.18 13.28 -2.75
C LYS A 198 -8.46 14.60 -3.00
N GLY A 199 -9.20 15.68 -3.21
CA GLY A 199 -8.64 17.04 -3.27
C GLY A 199 -7.77 17.32 -4.49
N GLY A 200 -8.11 16.73 -5.64
CA GLY A 200 -7.32 16.83 -6.87
C GLY A 200 -6.22 15.77 -7.00
N THR A 201 -6.20 14.77 -6.12
CA THR A 201 -5.20 13.69 -6.16
C THR A 201 -5.20 12.99 -7.53
N GLN A 202 -4.01 12.83 -8.13
CA GLN A 202 -3.90 12.33 -9.50
C GLN A 202 -2.66 11.45 -9.74
N SER A 203 -2.73 10.51 -10.68
CA SER A 203 -1.56 9.67 -11.07
C SER A 203 -1.02 8.83 -9.91
N ILE A 204 -1.91 8.14 -9.18
CA ILE A 204 -1.55 7.25 -8.08
C ILE A 204 -1.72 5.80 -8.50
N ARG A 205 -0.75 4.95 -8.16
CA ARG A 205 -0.85 3.50 -8.33
C ARG A 205 -1.00 2.80 -6.98
N ILE A 206 -2.10 2.09 -6.80
CA ILE A 206 -2.41 1.26 -5.63
C ILE A 206 -2.35 -0.20 -6.08
N GLN A 207 -1.29 -0.94 -5.70
CA GLN A 207 -1.09 -2.30 -6.22
C GLN A 207 -0.58 -3.33 -5.23
N ARG A 208 -0.98 -4.60 -5.40
CA ARG A 208 -0.48 -5.72 -4.58
C ARG A 208 -0.69 -5.54 -3.07
N ASN A 209 -1.72 -4.79 -2.68
CA ASN A 209 -2.09 -4.60 -1.28
C ASN A 209 -3.14 -5.64 -0.88
N ILE A 210 -3.20 -5.94 0.42
CA ILE A 210 -4.31 -6.66 1.05
C ILE A 210 -5.11 -5.66 1.86
N LEU A 211 -6.40 -5.54 1.55
CA LEU A 211 -7.34 -4.66 2.22
C LEU A 211 -8.43 -5.51 2.88
N LYS A 212 -8.30 -5.72 4.19
CA LYS A 212 -9.13 -6.62 4.98
C LYS A 212 -9.97 -5.88 6.02
N ASP A 213 -11.27 -6.20 6.07
CA ASP A 213 -12.20 -5.76 7.12
C ASP A 213 -12.19 -4.24 7.40
N LEU A 214 -12.16 -3.43 6.34
CA LEU A 214 -12.27 -1.96 6.46
C LEU A 214 -13.72 -1.57 6.76
N GLY A 215 -13.91 -0.44 7.46
CA GLY A 215 -15.22 -0.01 7.96
C GLY A 215 -16.28 0.17 6.86
N GLN A 216 -16.17 1.24 6.06
CA GLN A 216 -17.14 1.53 4.99
C GLN A 216 -16.59 1.33 3.58
N ARG A 217 -15.33 1.72 3.32
CA ARG A 217 -14.78 1.78 1.97
C ARG A 217 -13.32 1.33 1.97
N ALA A 218 -12.98 0.17 1.40
CA ALA A 218 -11.59 -0.28 1.44
C ALA A 218 -10.67 0.68 0.65
N VAL A 219 -11.08 1.07 -0.56
CA VAL A 219 -10.54 2.25 -1.26
C VAL A 219 -11.63 3.27 -1.55
N ASN A 220 -11.36 4.53 -1.22
CA ASN A 220 -12.20 5.68 -1.54
C ASN A 220 -11.49 6.59 -2.56
N LEU A 221 -11.87 6.41 -3.82
CA LEU A 221 -11.25 7.03 -4.99
C LEU A 221 -11.98 8.33 -5.30
N GLY A 222 -11.67 9.34 -4.50
CA GLY A 222 -12.29 10.67 -4.44
C GLY A 222 -12.83 10.98 -3.04
N GLY A 223 -13.83 11.86 -2.95
CA GLY A 223 -14.45 12.21 -1.67
C GLY A 223 -15.08 13.60 -1.66
N SER A 224 -14.96 14.27 -0.52
CA SER A 224 -15.34 15.68 -0.34
C SER A 224 -14.19 16.43 0.29
N THR A 225 -13.69 17.43 -0.42
CA THR A 225 -12.56 18.26 0.01
C THR A 225 -12.97 19.73 0.06
N GLY A 226 -12.57 20.44 1.12
CA GLY A 226 -12.70 21.91 1.14
C GLY A 226 -11.94 22.52 -0.03
N LEU A 227 -12.55 23.48 -0.73
CA LEU A 227 -12.04 24.02 -2.00
C LEU A 227 -10.61 24.60 -1.88
N GLU A 228 -10.25 25.11 -0.70
CA GLU A 228 -8.94 25.66 -0.38
C GLU A 228 -7.82 24.61 -0.26
N TYR A 229 -8.17 23.33 -0.07
CA TYR A 229 -7.21 22.25 0.10
C TYR A 229 -6.88 21.50 -1.19
N PHE A 230 -7.53 21.84 -2.30
CA PHE A 230 -7.22 21.24 -3.59
C PHE A 230 -5.79 21.55 -4.02
N ARG A 231 -5.15 20.54 -4.63
CA ARG A 231 -3.87 20.67 -5.32
C ARG A 231 -4.01 20.10 -6.73
N PRO A 232 -3.62 20.85 -7.77
CA PRO A 232 -3.33 22.29 -7.74
C PRO A 232 -4.54 23.11 -7.25
N PRO A 233 -4.34 24.35 -6.77
CA PRO A 233 -5.45 25.22 -6.40
C PRO A 233 -6.47 25.38 -7.53
N LEU A 234 -7.76 25.36 -7.19
CA LEU A 234 -8.83 25.46 -8.17
C LEU A 234 -8.83 26.82 -8.88
N ALA A 235 -9.12 26.80 -10.19
CA ALA A 235 -9.33 28.01 -10.96
C ALA A 235 -10.58 28.78 -10.49
N ASN A 236 -10.64 30.08 -10.80
CA ASN A 236 -11.83 30.91 -10.59
C ASN A 236 -12.26 31.59 -11.91
N PRO A 237 -13.41 31.20 -12.51
CA PRO A 237 -14.34 30.17 -12.03
C PRO A 237 -13.75 28.76 -12.14
N ILE A 238 -14.25 27.85 -11.29
CA ILE A 238 -13.90 26.43 -11.30
C ILE A 238 -14.32 25.83 -12.64
N GLN A 239 -13.42 25.09 -13.27
CA GLN A 239 -13.63 24.43 -14.56
C GLN A 239 -12.99 23.06 -14.53
N ASP A 240 -13.73 22.07 -15.00
CA ASP A 240 -13.30 20.68 -15.18
C ASP A 240 -12.59 20.06 -13.95
N ALA A 241 -13.03 20.43 -12.75
CA ALA A 241 -12.44 19.96 -11.50
C ALA A 241 -12.92 18.55 -11.14
N PHE A 242 -12.11 17.80 -10.41
CA PHE A 242 -12.40 16.44 -9.95
C PHE A 242 -11.76 16.22 -8.58
N GLU A 243 -12.34 15.33 -7.77
CA GLU A 243 -11.75 14.98 -6.46
C GLU A 243 -10.53 14.09 -6.62
N ALA A 244 -10.56 13.17 -7.58
CA ALA A 244 -9.41 12.39 -7.96
C ALA A 244 -9.45 11.98 -9.44
N ALA A 245 -8.29 11.81 -10.06
CA ALA A 245 -8.23 11.30 -11.43
C ALA A 245 -7.01 10.44 -11.73
N ASP A 246 -7.04 9.69 -12.82
CA ASP A 246 -5.89 8.94 -13.33
C ASP A 246 -5.25 8.04 -12.25
N LEU A 247 -6.09 7.29 -11.54
CA LEU A 247 -5.64 6.33 -10.51
C LEU A 247 -5.68 4.92 -11.06
N ASP A 248 -4.64 4.14 -10.76
CA ASP A 248 -4.53 2.72 -11.10
C ASP A 248 -4.66 1.88 -9.82
N VAL A 249 -5.70 1.05 -9.72
CA VAL A 249 -5.93 0.12 -8.61
C VAL A 249 -5.81 -1.31 -9.14
N PHE A 250 -4.63 -1.91 -9.00
CA PHE A 250 -4.26 -3.14 -9.70
C PHE A 250 -3.81 -4.27 -8.80
N SER A 251 -4.19 -5.50 -9.12
CA SER A 251 -3.60 -6.69 -8.48
C SER A 251 -3.73 -6.68 -6.95
N ASN A 252 -4.77 -6.07 -6.38
CA ASN A 252 -5.02 -6.05 -4.94
C ASN A 252 -6.00 -7.17 -4.54
N LEU A 253 -5.92 -7.56 -3.26
CA LEU A 253 -6.88 -8.47 -2.63
C LEU A 253 -7.75 -7.68 -1.65
N PHE A 254 -9.04 -7.67 -1.89
CA PHE A 254 -10.04 -7.11 -1.00
C PHE A 254 -10.78 -8.23 -0.29
N ILE A 255 -10.80 -8.20 1.05
CA ILE A 255 -11.36 -9.27 1.87
C ILE A 255 -12.34 -8.63 2.85
N GLY A 256 -13.63 -8.96 2.75
CA GLY A 256 -14.65 -8.30 3.57
C GLY A 256 -14.91 -6.85 3.17
N SER A 257 -15.15 -6.01 4.17
CA SER A 257 -15.52 -4.59 4.08
C SER A 257 -16.93 -4.31 3.55
N TRP A 258 -17.55 -3.21 4.00
CA TRP A 258 -18.89 -2.82 3.53
C TRP A 258 -18.93 -2.60 2.01
N SER A 259 -17.93 -1.90 1.49
CA SER A 259 -17.67 -1.77 0.05
C SER A 259 -16.16 -1.80 -0.22
N PRO A 260 -15.66 -2.72 -1.04
CA PRO A 260 -14.25 -2.73 -1.44
C PRO A 260 -13.84 -1.45 -2.17
N VAL A 261 -14.64 -1.01 -3.13
CA VAL A 261 -14.30 0.13 -3.98
C VAL A 261 -15.39 1.21 -3.92
N ALA A 262 -15.00 2.47 -3.87
CA ALA A 262 -15.90 3.59 -4.08
C ALA A 262 -15.25 4.61 -5.02
N TYR A 263 -15.89 4.87 -6.16
CA TYR A 263 -15.58 6.01 -7.02
C TYR A 263 -16.42 7.20 -6.55
N VAL A 264 -15.79 8.32 -6.22
CA VAL A 264 -16.47 9.44 -5.57
C VAL A 264 -16.06 10.78 -6.17
N GLY A 265 -16.78 11.25 -7.19
CA GLY A 265 -16.39 12.46 -7.93
C GLY A 265 -15.04 12.31 -8.65
N SER A 266 -14.71 11.08 -9.07
CA SER A 266 -13.47 10.75 -9.76
C SER A 266 -13.69 10.39 -11.22
N ILE A 267 -12.61 10.56 -12.00
CA ILE A 267 -12.58 10.33 -13.46
C ILE A 267 -11.29 9.63 -13.88
N ARG A 268 -11.32 8.85 -14.96
CA ARG A 268 -10.16 8.11 -15.50
C ARG A 268 -9.48 7.20 -14.47
N VAL A 269 -10.25 6.64 -13.54
CA VAL A 269 -9.77 5.68 -12.54
C VAL A 269 -9.95 4.26 -13.07
N LYS A 270 -8.90 3.46 -12.98
CA LYS A 270 -8.86 2.07 -13.43
C LYS A 270 -8.77 1.12 -12.25
N VAL A 271 -9.79 0.28 -12.06
CA VAL A 271 -9.77 -0.82 -11.09
C VAL A 271 -9.72 -2.12 -11.89
N ILE A 272 -8.51 -2.68 -12.02
CA ILE A 272 -8.24 -3.78 -12.95
C ILE A 272 -7.51 -4.93 -12.27
N ASN A 273 -7.91 -6.16 -12.58
CA ASN A 273 -7.22 -7.37 -12.11
C ASN A 273 -7.12 -7.41 -10.57
N ASN A 274 -8.19 -7.10 -9.85
CA ASN A 274 -8.25 -7.30 -8.40
C ASN A 274 -9.09 -8.54 -8.06
N THR A 275 -8.85 -9.14 -6.90
CA THR A 275 -9.74 -10.17 -6.33
C THR A 275 -10.51 -9.56 -5.17
N ILE A 276 -11.84 -9.61 -5.25
CA ILE A 276 -12.78 -9.14 -4.25
C ILE A 276 -13.46 -10.36 -3.65
N TYR A 277 -13.20 -10.62 -2.37
CA TYR A 277 -13.68 -11.78 -1.64
C TYR A 277 -14.57 -11.35 -0.48
N HIS A 278 -15.84 -11.76 -0.56
CA HIS A 278 -16.86 -11.59 0.47
C HIS A 278 -17.12 -10.12 0.89
N PRO A 279 -17.39 -9.20 -0.04
CA PRO A 279 -17.84 -7.86 0.33
C PRO A 279 -19.16 -7.94 1.10
N ALA A 280 -19.33 -7.10 2.11
CA ALA A 280 -20.44 -7.24 3.06
C ALA A 280 -21.75 -6.60 2.57
N ASN A 281 -21.73 -5.68 1.60
CA ASN A 281 -22.96 -5.00 1.19
C ASN A 281 -22.97 -4.47 -0.26
N TRP A 282 -21.87 -3.92 -0.76
CA TRP A 282 -21.70 -3.55 -2.18
C TRP A 282 -20.34 -4.04 -2.68
N VAL A 283 -20.22 -4.34 -3.98
CA VAL A 283 -18.92 -4.60 -4.62
C VAL A 283 -18.21 -3.30 -4.93
N PHE A 284 -18.94 -2.33 -5.50
CA PHE A 284 -18.45 -0.98 -5.63
C PHE A 284 -19.54 0.08 -5.62
N ARG A 285 -19.14 1.33 -5.43
CA ARG A 285 -20.03 2.50 -5.39
C ARG A 285 -19.62 3.53 -6.42
N ILE A 286 -20.60 4.24 -6.98
CA ILE A 286 -20.44 5.40 -7.86
C ILE A 286 -21.18 6.56 -7.19
N LEU A 287 -20.43 7.53 -6.67
CA LEU A 287 -20.96 8.62 -5.85
C LEU A 287 -20.45 9.98 -6.34
N GLN A 288 -21.19 11.03 -5.99
CA GLN A 288 -20.76 12.42 -6.14
C GLN A 288 -20.96 13.10 -4.78
N GLU A 289 -19.88 13.47 -4.10
CA GLU A 289 -19.97 14.15 -2.80
C GLU A 289 -19.72 15.67 -2.93
N THR A 290 -18.87 16.09 -3.86
CA THR A 290 -18.62 17.50 -4.21
C THR A 290 -19.49 17.89 -5.42
N THR A 291 -20.37 18.87 -5.29
CA THR A 291 -21.40 19.22 -6.31
C THR A 291 -21.32 20.69 -6.76
N GLU A 292 -20.26 21.37 -6.37
CA GLU A 292 -19.96 22.73 -6.72
C GLU A 292 -19.88 22.90 -8.25
N SER A 293 -20.45 23.98 -8.77
CA SER A 293 -20.42 24.26 -10.20
C SER A 293 -18.98 24.29 -10.73
N GLY A 294 -18.73 23.52 -11.79
CA GLY A 294 -17.42 23.39 -12.41
C GLY A 294 -16.70 22.08 -12.09
N PHE A 295 -17.22 21.30 -11.13
CA PHE A 295 -16.80 19.92 -10.94
C PHE A 295 -17.44 19.00 -11.98
N LEU A 296 -16.64 18.06 -12.47
CA LEU A 296 -17.08 16.97 -13.33
C LEU A 296 -17.85 15.95 -12.47
N ALA A 297 -18.91 15.38 -13.06
CA ALA A 297 -19.59 14.24 -12.47
C ALA A 297 -18.65 13.02 -12.44
N CYS A 298 -18.84 12.14 -11.45
CA CYS A 298 -18.16 10.86 -11.39
C CYS A 298 -18.49 10.06 -12.65
N SER A 299 -17.48 9.87 -13.51
CA SER A 299 -17.64 9.43 -14.89
C SER A 299 -16.32 8.90 -15.46
N ASP A 300 -16.35 8.26 -16.63
CA ASP A 300 -15.15 7.85 -17.39
C ASP A 300 -14.16 6.99 -16.57
N ASN A 301 -14.69 6.04 -15.80
CA ASN A 301 -13.91 5.11 -14.98
C ASN A 301 -14.04 3.67 -15.49
N VAL A 302 -13.06 2.84 -15.15
CA VAL A 302 -12.93 1.45 -15.63
C VAL A 302 -12.98 0.46 -14.46
N PHE A 303 -13.77 -0.59 -14.63
CA PHE A 303 -13.82 -1.77 -13.76
C PHE A 303 -13.70 -3.04 -14.62
N GLN A 304 -12.50 -3.63 -14.70
CA GLN A 304 -12.16 -4.67 -15.68
C GLN A 304 -11.34 -5.83 -15.11
N ASN A 305 -11.53 -7.05 -15.64
CA ASN A 305 -10.75 -8.23 -15.25
C ASN A 305 -10.71 -8.48 -13.73
N ASN A 306 -11.69 -7.99 -12.97
CA ASN A 306 -11.75 -8.28 -11.54
C ASN A 306 -12.40 -9.65 -11.33
N LEU A 307 -11.93 -10.37 -10.32
CA LEU A 307 -12.53 -11.60 -9.83
C LEU A 307 -13.34 -11.27 -8.58
N ILE A 308 -14.64 -11.52 -8.61
CA ILE A 308 -15.57 -11.18 -7.53
C ILE A 308 -16.20 -12.47 -7.00
N ILE A 309 -16.01 -12.74 -5.71
CA ILE A 309 -16.64 -13.84 -4.99
C ILE A 309 -17.56 -13.27 -3.93
N LEU A 310 -18.85 -13.57 -4.06
CA LEU A 310 -19.90 -13.21 -3.13
C LEU A 310 -20.28 -14.43 -2.29
N GLU A 311 -20.31 -14.27 -0.97
CA GLU A 311 -20.81 -15.29 -0.06
C GLU A 311 -22.34 -15.45 -0.20
N HIS A 312 -23.05 -14.36 -0.47
CA HIS A 312 -24.50 -14.29 -0.56
C HIS A 312 -24.98 -13.18 -1.52
N ASP A 313 -26.26 -13.19 -1.87
CA ASP A 313 -26.89 -12.14 -2.67
C ASP A 313 -26.77 -10.77 -1.96
N LEU A 314 -26.30 -9.76 -2.69
CA LEU A 314 -26.22 -8.37 -2.27
C LEU A 314 -26.52 -7.42 -3.44
N THR A 315 -26.64 -6.12 -3.18
CA THR A 315 -26.66 -5.14 -4.27
C THR A 315 -25.25 -4.95 -4.78
N GLU A 316 -24.95 -5.28 -6.03
CA GLU A 316 -23.57 -5.27 -6.51
C GLU A 316 -23.01 -3.85 -6.61
N VAL A 317 -23.82 -2.91 -7.11
CA VAL A 317 -23.40 -1.52 -7.35
C VAL A 317 -24.37 -0.53 -6.71
N ASN A 318 -23.83 0.35 -5.87
CA ASN A 318 -24.58 1.51 -5.37
C ASN A 318 -24.29 2.73 -6.22
N VAL A 319 -25.31 3.29 -6.86
CA VAL A 319 -25.21 4.51 -7.67
C VAL A 319 -25.94 5.65 -6.95
N GLY A 320 -25.20 6.73 -6.64
CA GLY A 320 -25.71 7.96 -6.07
C GLY A 320 -26.19 8.96 -7.15
N PRO A 321 -26.92 10.02 -6.73
CA PRO A 321 -27.30 11.12 -7.64
C PRO A 321 -26.07 11.86 -8.17
N ASP A 322 -26.28 12.70 -9.20
CA ASP A 322 -25.28 13.62 -9.76
C ASP A 322 -24.01 12.93 -10.31
N THR A 323 -24.14 11.66 -10.68
CA THR A 323 -23.11 10.85 -11.33
C THR A 323 -23.48 10.55 -12.80
N ASP A 324 -22.50 10.18 -13.62
CA ASP A 324 -22.74 9.63 -14.96
C ASP A 324 -22.28 8.17 -15.05
N PRO A 325 -23.06 7.22 -14.49
CA PRO A 325 -22.69 5.82 -14.49
C PRO A 325 -22.71 5.20 -15.90
N GLN A 326 -23.36 5.83 -16.88
CA GLN A 326 -23.43 5.30 -18.26
C GLN A 326 -22.12 5.49 -19.03
N SER A 327 -21.25 6.39 -18.55
CA SER A 327 -19.91 6.61 -19.10
C SER A 327 -18.88 5.56 -18.65
N PHE A 328 -19.20 4.73 -17.65
CA PHE A 328 -18.26 3.75 -17.12
C PHE A 328 -18.00 2.63 -18.13
N ILE A 329 -16.76 2.12 -18.13
CA ILE A 329 -16.40 0.89 -18.81
C ILE A 329 -16.33 -0.22 -17.76
N ILE A 330 -17.36 -1.05 -17.72
CA ILE A 330 -17.34 -2.32 -16.98
C ILE A 330 -17.17 -3.41 -18.01
N GLN A 331 -16.13 -4.24 -17.94
CA GLN A 331 -15.94 -5.32 -18.91
C GLN A 331 -15.09 -6.47 -18.39
N ASN A 332 -15.39 -7.68 -18.88
CA ASN A 332 -14.56 -8.87 -18.72
C ASN A 332 -14.28 -9.23 -17.24
N ASN A 333 -15.24 -8.99 -16.36
CA ASN A 333 -15.16 -9.39 -14.95
C ASN A 333 -15.70 -10.81 -14.76
N PHE A 334 -15.17 -11.51 -13.75
CA PHE A 334 -15.61 -12.86 -13.38
C PHE A 334 -16.34 -12.81 -12.05
N TRP A 335 -17.58 -13.32 -12.03
CA TRP A 335 -18.46 -13.25 -10.86
C TRP A 335 -18.84 -14.64 -10.37
N TYR A 336 -18.69 -14.86 -9.07
CA TYR A 336 -19.13 -16.08 -8.40
C TYR A 336 -20.00 -15.73 -7.21
N ASN A 337 -21.13 -16.40 -7.07
CA ASN A 337 -22.01 -16.31 -5.91
C ASN A 337 -22.13 -17.70 -5.31
N GLU A 338 -21.54 -17.89 -4.14
CA GLU A 338 -21.47 -19.18 -3.44
C GLU A 338 -22.85 -19.68 -3.01
N SER A 339 -23.79 -18.76 -2.76
CA SER A 339 -25.15 -19.09 -2.38
C SER A 339 -26.06 -19.46 -3.56
N SER A 340 -25.66 -19.17 -4.81
CA SER A 340 -26.51 -19.35 -5.98
C SER A 340 -25.75 -19.64 -7.27
N ALA A 341 -25.89 -20.87 -7.77
CA ALA A 341 -25.31 -21.30 -9.05
C ALA A 341 -26.06 -20.75 -10.29
N ASN A 342 -27.26 -20.17 -10.12
CA ASN A 342 -28.08 -19.61 -11.19
C ASN A 342 -28.34 -18.12 -10.91
N TRP A 343 -27.27 -17.34 -10.87
CA TRP A 343 -27.29 -15.91 -10.57
C TRP A 343 -26.38 -15.16 -11.57
N SER A 344 -26.66 -13.87 -11.75
CA SER A 344 -25.86 -12.94 -12.55
C SER A 344 -25.95 -11.55 -11.90
N PRO A 345 -24.88 -10.74 -11.90
CA PRO A 345 -24.89 -9.43 -11.26
C PRO A 345 -25.80 -8.44 -12.01
N ILE A 346 -26.39 -7.49 -11.27
CA ILE A 346 -27.13 -6.37 -11.86
C ILE A 346 -26.22 -5.13 -11.87
N LEU A 347 -25.83 -4.71 -13.08
CA LEU A 347 -24.86 -3.64 -13.29
C LEU A 347 -25.51 -2.41 -13.96
N PRO A 348 -25.00 -1.20 -13.70
CA PRO A 348 -25.55 0.03 -14.29
C PRO A 348 -25.30 0.15 -15.80
N VAL A 349 -24.28 -0.55 -16.31
CA VAL A 349 -23.96 -0.70 -17.72
C VAL A 349 -23.63 -2.16 -18.00
N ASN A 350 -23.69 -2.57 -19.27
CA ASN A 350 -23.36 -3.94 -19.67
C ASN A 350 -21.88 -4.25 -19.43
N ASP A 351 -21.59 -5.49 -19.04
CA ASP A 351 -20.25 -6.06 -18.82
C ASP A 351 -19.92 -7.03 -19.97
N PRO A 352 -19.48 -6.54 -21.15
CA PRO A 352 -19.11 -7.42 -22.25
C PRO A 352 -17.94 -8.31 -21.83
N GLY A 353 -18.05 -9.61 -22.14
CA GLY A 353 -17.05 -10.60 -21.71
C GLY A 353 -17.23 -11.07 -20.27
N GLN A 354 -18.31 -10.67 -19.58
CA GLN A 354 -18.64 -11.20 -18.26
C GLN A 354 -18.64 -12.73 -18.23
N LEU A 355 -18.01 -13.29 -17.20
CA LEU A 355 -18.03 -14.71 -16.88
C LEU A 355 -18.68 -14.95 -15.52
N THR A 356 -19.35 -16.08 -15.38
CA THR A 356 -19.92 -16.53 -14.11
C THR A 356 -19.60 -18.00 -13.83
N GLY A 357 -19.44 -18.36 -12.56
CA GLY A 357 -19.17 -19.73 -12.12
C GLY A 357 -18.19 -19.79 -10.97
N ASP A 358 -17.84 -20.99 -10.52
CA ASP A 358 -16.81 -21.18 -9.48
C ASP A 358 -15.41 -20.92 -10.07
N PRO A 359 -14.61 -19.99 -9.52
CA PRO A 359 -13.26 -19.70 -10.00
C PRO A 359 -12.23 -20.79 -9.65
N LEU A 360 -12.58 -21.81 -8.86
CA LEU A 360 -11.70 -22.90 -8.44
C LEU A 360 -10.39 -22.37 -7.81
N LEU A 361 -10.52 -21.49 -6.83
CA LEU A 361 -9.38 -21.06 -6.01
C LEU A 361 -8.96 -22.19 -5.07
N SER A 362 -7.66 -22.26 -4.75
CA SER A 362 -7.09 -23.44 -4.10
C SER A 362 -7.55 -23.66 -2.65
N ASP A 363 -7.56 -22.62 -1.82
CA ASP A 363 -7.99 -22.66 -0.39
C ASP A 363 -8.23 -21.20 0.11
N PRO A 364 -9.21 -20.47 -0.47
CA PRO A 364 -9.39 -19.04 -0.21
C PRO A 364 -9.77 -18.74 1.25
N GLU A 365 -10.47 -19.64 1.94
CA GLU A 365 -10.75 -19.53 3.38
C GLU A 365 -9.48 -19.45 4.24
N ASN A 366 -8.36 -20.02 3.77
CA ASN A 366 -7.07 -19.91 4.43
C ASN A 366 -6.11 -18.90 3.77
N GLY A 367 -6.61 -18.06 2.86
CA GLY A 367 -5.81 -17.04 2.15
C GLY A 367 -5.13 -17.52 0.88
N ASN A 368 -5.35 -18.76 0.45
CA ASN A 368 -4.80 -19.26 -0.80
C ASN A 368 -5.73 -18.93 -1.98
N PHE A 369 -5.62 -17.69 -2.45
CA PHE A 369 -6.35 -17.19 -3.62
C PHE A 369 -5.74 -17.61 -4.97
N GLN A 370 -4.78 -18.54 -4.99
CA GLN A 370 -4.20 -19.04 -6.24
C GLN A 370 -5.24 -19.84 -7.04
N PRO A 371 -5.49 -19.49 -8.32
CA PRO A 371 -6.31 -20.32 -9.20
C PRO A 371 -5.72 -21.72 -9.36
N ALA A 372 -6.55 -22.75 -9.22
CA ALA A 372 -6.16 -24.13 -9.53
C ALA A 372 -5.85 -24.30 -11.03
N LEU A 373 -5.11 -25.37 -11.41
CA LEU A 373 -4.66 -25.61 -12.79
C LEU A 373 -5.79 -25.63 -13.84
N ASN A 374 -7.00 -25.99 -13.44
CA ASN A 374 -8.19 -26.06 -14.30
C ASN A 374 -9.16 -24.90 -14.05
N SER A 375 -8.73 -23.84 -13.37
CA SER A 375 -9.56 -22.69 -13.07
C SER A 375 -10.04 -22.01 -14.36
N PRO A 376 -11.33 -21.63 -14.43
CA PRO A 376 -11.88 -20.93 -15.59
C PRO A 376 -11.42 -19.48 -15.71
N VAL A 377 -10.68 -18.93 -14.74
CA VAL A 377 -10.19 -17.54 -14.79
C VAL A 377 -8.89 -17.41 -15.59
N ILE A 378 -8.19 -18.53 -15.84
CA ILE A 378 -6.86 -18.55 -16.46
C ILE A 378 -6.94 -18.18 -17.94
N GLY A 379 -6.14 -17.19 -18.35
CA GLY A 379 -6.04 -16.73 -19.73
C GLY A 379 -7.34 -16.15 -20.32
N GLN A 380 -8.27 -15.70 -19.47
CA GLN A 380 -9.57 -15.15 -19.88
C GLN A 380 -9.65 -13.62 -19.81
N GLY A 381 -8.62 -12.94 -19.30
CA GLY A 381 -8.58 -11.49 -19.14
C GLY A 381 -8.26 -10.75 -20.44
N ILE A 382 -8.48 -9.43 -20.43
CA ILE A 382 -8.05 -8.51 -21.49
C ILE A 382 -6.65 -7.96 -21.14
N GLY A 383 -5.66 -8.16 -22.01
CA GLY A 383 -4.26 -7.75 -21.76
C GLY A 383 -3.93 -6.27 -22.01
N GLN A 384 -4.84 -5.48 -22.58
CA GLN A 384 -4.60 -4.06 -22.87
C GLN A 384 -4.85 -3.18 -21.64
N ASP A 385 -3.99 -2.19 -21.42
CA ASP A 385 -4.11 -1.15 -20.38
C ASP A 385 -4.22 -1.64 -18.93
N GLY A 386 -3.91 -2.90 -18.67
CA GLY A 386 -3.87 -3.53 -17.35
C GLY A 386 -2.47 -3.55 -16.71
N PRO A 387 -2.35 -4.11 -15.48
CA PRO A 387 -1.07 -4.23 -14.80
C PRO A 387 -0.09 -5.17 -15.51
N VAL A 388 1.20 -4.88 -15.35
CA VAL A 388 2.28 -5.75 -15.84
C VAL A 388 2.46 -6.99 -14.95
N THR A 389 2.20 -6.86 -13.64
CA THR A 389 2.45 -7.91 -12.66
C THR A 389 1.25 -8.24 -11.78
N ASP A 390 1.15 -9.51 -11.42
CA ASP A 390 0.16 -10.06 -10.49
C ASP A 390 0.45 -9.64 -9.05
N PHE A 391 -0.40 -10.09 -8.11
CA PHE A 391 -0.29 -9.82 -6.68
C PHE A 391 1.07 -10.24 -6.09
N PHE A 392 1.71 -11.26 -6.66
CA PHE A 392 3.03 -11.74 -6.21
C PHE A 392 4.20 -11.07 -6.94
N GLY A 393 3.93 -10.15 -7.87
CA GLY A 393 4.94 -9.49 -8.68
C GLY A 393 5.41 -10.30 -9.88
N ASN A 394 4.76 -11.43 -10.20
CA ASN A 394 5.04 -12.18 -11.43
C ASN A 394 4.41 -11.47 -12.61
N ALA A 395 5.01 -11.58 -13.80
CA ALA A 395 4.39 -11.06 -15.01
C ALA A 395 3.08 -11.79 -15.30
N PHE A 396 2.02 -11.03 -15.64
CA PHE A 396 0.82 -11.59 -16.22
C PHE A 396 1.12 -12.26 -17.57
N LEU A 397 0.40 -13.33 -17.91
CA LEU A 397 0.40 -13.91 -19.26
C LEU A 397 -0.44 -13.05 -20.22
N ASP A 398 -0.41 -13.39 -21.52
CA ASP A 398 -1.24 -12.75 -22.54
C ASP A 398 -2.01 -13.82 -23.33
N PRO A 399 -3.34 -13.92 -23.18
CA PRO A 399 -4.18 -13.09 -22.31
C PRO A 399 -3.92 -13.35 -20.81
N PRO A 400 -4.11 -12.35 -19.92
CA PRO A 400 -3.90 -12.53 -18.48
C PRO A 400 -5.01 -13.40 -17.86
N SER A 401 -4.77 -13.94 -16.67
CA SER A 401 -5.86 -14.45 -15.82
C SER A 401 -6.75 -13.29 -15.35
N ILE A 402 -8.03 -13.57 -15.08
CA ILE A 402 -8.93 -12.64 -14.39
C ILE A 402 -8.67 -12.71 -12.88
N GLY A 403 -8.65 -11.56 -12.21
CA GLY A 403 -8.31 -11.44 -10.78
C GLY A 403 -6.86 -11.03 -10.53
N ALA A 404 -6.48 -11.00 -9.26
CA ALA A 404 -5.20 -10.47 -8.81
C ALA A 404 -4.01 -11.41 -8.97
N ILE A 405 -4.23 -12.73 -9.12
CA ILE A 405 -3.17 -13.73 -9.13
C ILE A 405 -3.19 -14.46 -10.47
N GLU A 406 -2.04 -14.55 -11.13
CA GLU A 406 -1.90 -15.27 -12.39
C GLU A 406 -1.97 -16.78 -12.17
N GLY A 407 -2.76 -17.46 -12.99
CA GLY A 407 -2.83 -18.92 -13.03
C GLY A 407 -1.57 -19.53 -13.65
N ARG A 408 -1.32 -20.81 -13.36
CA ARG A 408 -0.25 -21.57 -14.02
C ARG A 408 -0.86 -22.40 -15.14
N ASP A 409 -0.45 -22.16 -16.38
CA ASP A 409 -0.91 -22.94 -17.53
C ASP A 409 -0.55 -24.43 -17.40
N ALA A 410 -1.51 -25.30 -17.71
CA ALA A 410 -1.32 -26.76 -17.71
C ALA A 410 -0.28 -27.25 -18.74
N THR A 411 0.06 -26.42 -19.75
CA THR A 411 0.94 -26.80 -20.87
C THR A 411 2.42 -26.48 -20.64
N THR A 412 2.75 -25.67 -19.63
CA THR A 412 4.12 -25.56 -19.09
C THR A 412 4.32 -26.51 -17.92
N GLY A 413 3.87 -27.76 -18.07
CA GLY A 413 4.28 -28.90 -17.27
C GLY A 413 5.78 -29.25 -17.43
N ARG A 414 6.64 -28.25 -17.57
CA ARG A 414 7.95 -28.36 -16.94
C ARG A 414 7.64 -28.27 -15.45
N GLU A 415 7.54 -29.44 -14.82
CA GLU A 415 8.18 -29.61 -13.51
C GLU A 415 9.40 -28.68 -13.53
N PRO A 416 9.50 -27.68 -12.64
CA PRO A 416 10.72 -26.90 -12.59
C PRO A 416 11.83 -27.95 -12.56
N SER A 417 12.72 -27.89 -13.55
CA SER A 417 13.93 -28.71 -13.53
C SER A 417 14.40 -28.74 -12.08
N GLN A 418 14.76 -29.91 -11.55
CA GLN A 418 15.24 -30.09 -10.17
C GLN A 418 16.42 -29.14 -9.77
N ASP A 419 16.81 -28.22 -10.64
CA ASP A 419 17.75 -27.13 -10.45
C ASP A 419 17.12 -25.90 -9.81
N GLN A 420 16.96 -26.01 -8.50
CA GLN A 420 17.57 -25.18 -7.45
C GLN A 420 16.61 -25.25 -6.27
N ALA A 421 17.04 -25.95 -5.23
CA ALA A 421 16.27 -26.07 -4.00
C ALA A 421 16.19 -24.67 -3.36
N ALA A 422 15.13 -23.93 -3.64
CA ALA A 422 14.88 -22.59 -3.15
C ALA A 422 13.85 -22.64 -2.01
N LEU A 423 13.96 -21.69 -1.07
CA LEU A 423 12.97 -21.50 -0.03
C LEU A 423 11.66 -21.04 -0.66
N ARG A 424 10.55 -21.73 -0.37
CA ARG A 424 9.21 -21.37 -0.86
C ARG A 424 8.20 -21.43 0.27
N ILE A 425 7.15 -20.63 0.16
CA ILE A 425 6.04 -20.60 1.10
C ILE A 425 4.71 -20.68 0.35
N SER A 426 3.73 -21.40 0.90
CA SER A 426 2.40 -21.55 0.32
C SER A 426 1.36 -21.89 1.40
N PRO A 427 0.23 -21.19 1.47
CA PRO A 427 0.00 -19.93 0.78
C PRO A 427 0.96 -18.85 1.32
N SER A 428 1.23 -17.83 0.52
CA SER A 428 1.96 -16.62 0.96
C SER A 428 1.06 -15.65 1.72
N ILE A 429 -0.23 -15.95 1.82
CA ILE A 429 -1.20 -15.33 2.71
C ILE A 429 -1.89 -16.47 3.45
N GLY A 430 -1.67 -16.61 4.75
CA GLY A 430 -2.16 -17.73 5.53
C GLY A 430 -3.06 -17.27 6.67
N GLN A 431 -4.14 -18.01 6.93
CA GLN A 431 -4.98 -17.81 8.11
C GLN A 431 -4.54 -18.72 9.25
N ASP A 432 -4.62 -20.05 9.07
CA ASP A 432 -4.31 -21.01 10.13
C ASP A 432 -2.90 -21.60 10.00
N TYR A 433 -2.39 -21.71 8.78
CA TYR A 433 -1.10 -22.33 8.51
C TYR A 433 -0.41 -21.76 7.27
N VAL A 434 0.90 -21.97 7.20
CA VAL A 434 1.67 -21.87 5.96
C VAL A 434 2.54 -23.11 5.78
N GLN A 435 2.64 -23.58 4.54
CA GLN A 435 3.54 -24.65 4.12
C GLN A 435 4.85 -24.03 3.65
N ILE A 436 5.98 -24.49 4.19
CA ILE A 436 7.31 -23.99 3.89
C ILE A 436 8.11 -25.15 3.29
N LEU A 437 8.55 -24.95 2.05
CA LEU A 437 9.42 -25.89 1.35
C LEU A 437 10.86 -25.37 1.40
N LEU A 438 11.72 -26.14 2.04
CA LEU A 438 13.10 -25.77 2.32
C LEU A 438 14.07 -26.27 1.24
N PRO A 439 15.16 -25.52 0.97
CA PRO A 439 16.27 -25.97 0.13
C PRO A 439 16.84 -27.34 0.54
N LEU A 440 17.07 -27.49 1.84
CA LEU A 440 17.74 -28.62 2.47
C LEU A 440 16.92 -29.11 3.66
N PRO A 441 16.98 -30.41 4.00
CA PRO A 441 16.18 -30.95 5.10
C PRO A 441 16.67 -30.50 6.48
N GLN A 442 17.89 -29.99 6.62
CA GLN A 442 18.48 -29.64 7.91
C GLN A 442 18.97 -28.20 7.97
N GLY A 443 18.60 -27.50 9.03
CA GLY A 443 18.96 -26.11 9.29
C GLY A 443 18.05 -25.50 10.35
N THR A 444 18.12 -24.17 10.46
CA THR A 444 17.34 -23.37 11.41
C THR A 444 16.36 -22.49 10.64
N LEU A 445 15.08 -22.60 11.01
CA LEU A 445 14.03 -21.70 10.56
C LEU A 445 13.80 -20.65 11.64
N GLN A 446 13.72 -19.38 11.23
CA GLN A 446 13.41 -18.26 12.09
C GLN A 446 12.25 -17.47 11.48
N VAL A 447 11.19 -17.27 12.27
CA VAL A 447 10.05 -16.44 11.86
C VAL A 447 10.17 -15.10 12.53
N VAL A 448 10.09 -14.05 11.74
CA VAL A 448 10.32 -12.66 12.16
C VAL A 448 9.15 -11.81 11.68
N THR A 449 8.68 -10.91 12.52
CA THR A 449 7.71 -9.87 12.12
C THR A 449 8.36 -8.87 11.17
N ILE A 450 7.54 -8.01 10.58
CA ILE A 450 8.00 -6.93 9.69
C ILE A 450 9.02 -5.97 10.34
N ASN A 451 8.95 -5.78 11.65
CA ASN A 451 9.84 -4.90 12.42
C ASN A 451 11.10 -5.60 12.95
N GLY A 452 11.37 -6.84 12.52
CA GLY A 452 12.58 -7.56 12.92
C GLY A 452 12.48 -8.34 14.25
N GLN A 453 11.33 -8.34 14.92
CA GLN A 453 11.13 -9.14 16.13
C GLN A 453 11.00 -10.63 15.79
N ILE A 454 11.84 -11.45 16.43
CA ILE A 454 11.79 -12.91 16.27
C ILE A 454 10.61 -13.47 17.06
N ILE A 455 9.71 -14.16 16.37
CA ILE A 455 8.56 -14.86 16.95
C ILE A 455 8.93 -16.28 17.35
N GLU A 456 9.59 -17.01 16.44
CA GLU A 456 9.97 -18.40 16.64
C GLU A 456 11.34 -18.68 16.03
N THR A 457 12.12 -19.55 16.67
CA THR A 457 13.32 -20.14 16.09
C THR A 457 13.30 -21.65 16.33
N ARG A 458 13.41 -22.43 15.26
CA ARG A 458 13.28 -23.89 15.31
C ARG A 458 14.32 -24.57 14.42
N THR A 459 15.00 -25.57 14.95
CA THR A 459 15.79 -26.51 14.14
C THR A 459 14.85 -27.52 13.49
N VAL A 460 14.98 -27.71 12.18
CA VAL A 460 14.15 -28.64 11.40
C VAL A 460 15.01 -29.70 10.72
N HIS A 461 14.39 -30.87 10.50
CA HIS A 461 15.02 -32.06 9.90
C HIS A 461 14.19 -32.61 8.72
N SER A 462 13.24 -31.83 8.21
CA SER A 462 12.39 -32.13 7.05
C SER A 462 12.49 -30.99 6.04
N LYS A 463 12.31 -31.28 4.75
CA LYS A 463 12.19 -30.24 3.71
C LYS A 463 10.81 -29.58 3.70
N ASP A 464 9.79 -30.34 4.08
CA ASP A 464 8.42 -29.87 4.06
C ASP A 464 7.97 -29.62 5.50
N ILE A 465 7.65 -28.36 5.78
CA ILE A 465 7.30 -27.87 7.12
C ILE A 465 5.95 -27.19 7.03
N ARG A 466 4.96 -27.74 7.73
CA ARG A 466 3.72 -27.02 8.03
C ARG A 466 3.95 -26.20 9.30
N LEU A 467 3.92 -24.87 9.15
CA LEU A 467 3.97 -23.92 10.26
C LEU A 467 2.52 -23.57 10.63
N ASP A 468 2.14 -23.86 11.87
CA ASP A 468 0.88 -23.38 12.45
C ASP A 468 1.06 -21.91 12.84
N ILE A 469 0.24 -21.05 12.26
CA ILE A 469 0.25 -19.60 12.51
C ILE A 469 -1.07 -19.12 13.09
N SER A 470 -1.99 -20.02 13.47
CA SER A 470 -3.33 -19.69 13.96
C SER A 470 -3.32 -18.71 15.15
N SER A 471 -2.28 -18.75 15.99
CA SER A 471 -2.11 -17.85 17.13
C SER A 471 -1.31 -16.56 16.83
N TYR A 472 -0.82 -16.38 15.60
CA TYR A 472 -0.02 -15.21 15.25
C TYR A 472 -0.96 -14.00 15.06
N PRO A 473 -0.58 -12.80 15.51
CA PRO A 473 -1.29 -11.58 15.15
C PRO A 473 -1.34 -11.38 13.62
N GLY A 474 -2.40 -10.75 13.11
CA GLY A 474 -2.45 -10.35 11.70
C GLY A 474 -1.29 -9.43 11.33
N GLY A 475 -0.74 -9.57 10.12
CA GLY A 475 0.36 -8.74 9.65
C GLY A 475 1.35 -9.44 8.73
N ILE A 476 2.44 -8.74 8.41
CA ILE A 476 3.51 -9.22 7.52
C ILE A 476 4.61 -9.91 8.33
N TYR A 477 5.02 -11.09 7.86
CA TYR A 477 6.06 -11.92 8.46
C TYR A 477 7.11 -12.36 7.43
N PHE A 478 8.33 -12.53 7.90
CA PHE A 478 9.46 -13.07 7.15
C PHE A 478 9.89 -14.40 7.76
N VAL A 479 10.17 -15.37 6.90
CA VAL A 479 10.79 -16.65 7.28
C VAL A 479 12.21 -16.65 6.77
N HIS A 480 13.17 -16.68 7.70
CA HIS A 480 14.58 -16.89 7.39
C HIS A 480 14.93 -18.37 7.54
N TRP A 481 15.60 -18.90 6.53
CA TRP A 481 16.20 -20.23 6.52
C TRP A 481 17.71 -20.13 6.58
N ILE A 482 18.33 -20.76 7.58
CA ILE A 482 19.77 -20.72 7.82
C ILE A 482 20.29 -22.16 7.85
N ALA A 483 21.16 -22.50 6.90
CA ALA A 483 21.82 -23.82 6.83
C ALA A 483 23.34 -23.67 6.94
N PRO A 484 24.06 -24.69 7.48
CA PRO A 484 25.52 -24.67 7.52
C PRO A 484 26.11 -24.47 6.12
N HIS A 485 27.05 -23.52 6.00
CA HIS A 485 27.76 -23.21 4.75
C HIS A 485 26.88 -22.71 3.58
N GLN A 486 25.69 -22.18 3.86
CA GLN A 486 24.86 -21.48 2.88
C GLN A 486 24.49 -20.07 3.37
N SER A 487 24.31 -19.14 2.43
CA SER A 487 23.72 -17.84 2.75
C SER A 487 22.27 -18.01 3.23
N PRO A 488 21.82 -17.24 4.24
CA PRO A 488 20.43 -17.24 4.65
C PRO A 488 19.50 -16.95 3.47
N SER A 489 18.39 -17.67 3.39
CA SER A 489 17.31 -17.41 2.42
C SER A 489 16.10 -16.85 3.15
N THR A 490 15.37 -15.93 2.51
CA THR A 490 14.20 -15.28 3.13
C THR A 490 12.99 -15.36 2.21
N VAL A 491 11.82 -15.67 2.77
CA VAL A 491 10.52 -15.52 2.10
C VAL A 491 9.57 -14.74 2.99
N LYS A 492 8.58 -14.08 2.40
CA LYS A 492 7.54 -13.31 3.09
C LYS A 492 6.23 -14.08 3.09
N PHE A 493 5.47 -14.03 4.18
CA PHE A 493 4.04 -14.36 4.17
C PHE A 493 3.25 -13.31 4.96
N ILE A 494 1.95 -13.28 4.72
CA ILE A 494 1.01 -12.41 5.44
C ILE A 494 0.09 -13.31 6.27
N LYS A 495 -0.06 -13.01 7.56
CA LYS A 495 -1.08 -13.61 8.42
C LYS A 495 -2.35 -12.76 8.32
N MET A 496 -3.48 -13.39 7.97
CA MET A 496 -4.80 -12.73 7.95
C MET A 496 -5.54 -12.83 9.27
#